data_AF-A0A0Q6LM01-F1
#
_entry.id   AF-A0A0Q6LM01-F1
#
_cell.length_a   1.000
_cell.length_b   1.000
_cell.length_c   1.000
_cell.angle_alpha   90.00
_cell.angle_beta   90.00
_cell.angle_gamma   90.00
#
_symmetry.space_group_name_H-M   'P 1'
#
loop_
_entity.id
_entity.type
_entity.pdbx_description
1 polymer ?
#
loop_
_entity_poly.entity_id
_entity_poly.type
_entity_poly.pdbx_seq_one_letter_code
_entity_poly.pdbx_strand_id
1 'polypeptide(L)'
;MLLVAKSAFAAAPYRQMQQLADLVAALRGVAGASFGFTEQGTPSLREALGSLRAAGASDVLILPLMLPIEPSFTAWLTKSLRRWQAEDGVAWPQVRIAQGLADSPLLAALMAGLVEGAQAAAPVPPAERLVPEGSLVPAQKRRVLVCQGGPCNAAGADLIWGHLRNHQDRQKLRTTGDGTMSCKSTCLGPCNLAPVIQVYPEGTYYGGVTEAAIDRIVAEHLLGGRVVDAFAYEPTGRKQTLRPAASAEPAKT
;
A
#
# COMPACT_ATOMS: atom_id res chain seq x y z
N MET A 1 -20.36 -11.46 -8.24
CA MET A 1 -18.95 -11.91 -8.24
C MET A 1 -18.06 -10.74 -7.91
N LEU A 2 -17.04 -10.94 -7.09
CA LEU A 2 -16.04 -9.90 -6.79
C LEU A 2 -14.65 -10.42 -7.15
N LEU A 3 -14.07 -9.88 -8.21
CA LEU A 3 -12.71 -10.22 -8.65
C LEU A 3 -11.72 -9.43 -7.79
N VAL A 4 -10.72 -10.10 -7.23
CA VAL A 4 -9.77 -9.47 -6.32
C VAL A 4 -8.36 -9.59 -6.86
N ALA A 5 -7.67 -8.46 -6.99
CA ALA A 5 -6.26 -8.40 -7.35
C ALA A 5 -5.45 -7.76 -6.21
N LYS A 6 -4.12 -7.89 -6.27
CA LYS A 6 -3.24 -7.34 -5.24
C LYS A 6 -3.21 -5.81 -5.30
N SER A 7 -2.85 -5.25 -6.45
CA SER A 7 -2.71 -3.81 -6.63
C SER A 7 -2.91 -3.34 -8.08
N ALA A 8 -3.19 -2.05 -8.26
CA ALA A 8 -3.21 -1.34 -9.53
C ALA A 8 -2.78 0.13 -9.34
N PHE A 9 -1.80 0.58 -10.13
CA PHE A 9 -1.22 1.92 -10.01
C PHE A 9 -1.20 2.72 -11.32
N ALA A 10 -1.75 2.16 -12.41
CA ALA A 10 -1.84 2.81 -13.72
C ALA A 10 -3.14 2.43 -14.42
N ALA A 11 -3.56 3.23 -15.41
CA ALA A 11 -4.83 3.05 -16.11
C ALA A 11 -4.98 1.69 -16.82
N ALA A 12 -3.89 1.10 -17.30
CA ALA A 12 -3.92 -0.18 -18.01
C ALA A 12 -4.41 -1.35 -17.11
N PRO A 13 -3.83 -1.59 -15.92
CA PRO A 13 -4.37 -2.55 -14.95
C PRO A 13 -5.85 -2.36 -14.61
N TYR A 14 -6.32 -1.12 -14.44
CA TYR A 14 -7.75 -0.85 -14.17
C TYR A 14 -8.65 -1.27 -15.34
N ARG A 15 -8.27 -0.93 -16.58
CA ARG A 15 -9.00 -1.37 -17.77
C ARG A 15 -9.04 -2.89 -17.89
N GLN A 16 -7.93 -3.56 -17.56
CA GLN A 16 -7.86 -5.01 -17.58
C GLN A 16 -8.78 -5.63 -16.52
N MET A 17 -8.80 -5.09 -15.30
CA MET A 17 -9.73 -5.55 -14.25
C MET A 17 -11.19 -5.35 -14.64
N GLN A 18 -11.52 -4.23 -15.30
CA GLN A 18 -12.87 -4.01 -15.84
C GLN A 18 -13.22 -5.06 -16.91
N GLN A 19 -12.33 -5.30 -17.87
CA GLN A 19 -12.54 -6.33 -18.91
C GLN A 19 -12.77 -7.72 -18.30
N LEU A 20 -12.00 -8.08 -17.26
CA LEU A 20 -12.19 -9.35 -16.55
C LEU A 20 -13.53 -9.40 -15.81
N ALA A 21 -13.95 -8.30 -15.18
CA ALA A 21 -15.26 -8.22 -14.55
C ALA A 21 -16.38 -8.37 -15.60
N ASP A 22 -16.28 -7.72 -16.76
CA ASP A 22 -17.27 -7.83 -17.85
C ASP A 22 -17.37 -9.27 -18.37
N LEU A 23 -16.23 -9.95 -18.55
CA LEU A 23 -16.19 -11.37 -18.93
C LEU A 23 -16.89 -12.27 -17.89
N VAL A 24 -16.64 -12.04 -16.60
CA VAL A 24 -17.28 -12.81 -15.52
C VAL A 24 -18.76 -12.48 -15.40
N ALA A 25 -19.16 -11.23 -15.63
CA ALA A 25 -20.57 -10.81 -15.63
C ALA A 25 -21.38 -11.50 -16.74
N ALA A 26 -20.75 -11.85 -17.86
CA ALA A 26 -21.38 -12.58 -18.97
C ALA A 26 -21.56 -14.08 -18.70
N LEU A 27 -20.98 -14.64 -17.63
CA LEU A 27 -21.10 -16.06 -17.31
C LEU A 27 -22.52 -16.41 -16.81
N ARG A 28 -23.01 -17.58 -17.23
CA ARG A 28 -24.31 -18.09 -16.78
C ARG A 28 -24.34 -18.25 -15.26
N GLY A 29 -25.36 -17.69 -14.63
CA GLY A 29 -25.55 -17.75 -13.17
C GLY A 29 -24.83 -16.64 -12.40
N VAL A 30 -24.20 -15.69 -13.08
CA VAL A 30 -23.63 -14.49 -12.46
C VAL A 30 -24.60 -13.32 -12.62
N ALA A 31 -25.15 -12.81 -11.52
CA ALA A 31 -26.05 -11.65 -11.54
C ALA A 31 -25.31 -10.31 -11.79
N GLY A 32 -24.01 -10.28 -11.52
CA GLY A 32 -23.15 -9.12 -11.74
C GLY A 32 -21.73 -9.40 -11.26
N ALA A 33 -20.78 -8.64 -11.80
CA ALA A 33 -19.38 -8.73 -11.42
C ALA A 33 -18.79 -7.34 -11.21
N SER A 34 -17.94 -7.22 -10.21
CA SER A 34 -17.13 -6.03 -9.92
C SER A 34 -15.73 -6.48 -9.49
N PHE A 35 -14.83 -5.52 -9.28
CA PHE A 35 -13.48 -5.82 -8.81
C PHE A 35 -13.07 -4.95 -7.62
N GLY A 36 -12.02 -5.36 -6.92
CA GLY A 36 -11.35 -4.57 -5.90
C GLY A 36 -9.93 -5.04 -5.61
N PHE A 37 -9.21 -4.27 -4.79
CA PHE A 37 -7.80 -4.52 -4.49
C PHE A 37 -7.54 -4.79 -2.99
N THR A 38 -6.65 -5.73 -2.67
CA THR A 38 -6.28 -6.05 -1.28
C THR A 38 -5.19 -5.16 -0.71
N GLU A 39 -4.41 -4.52 -1.59
CA GLU A 39 -3.37 -3.55 -1.24
C GLU A 39 -3.67 -2.20 -1.92
N GLN A 40 -2.76 -1.72 -2.76
CA GLN A 40 -2.89 -0.41 -3.40
C GLN A 40 -3.80 -0.47 -4.64
N GLY A 41 -4.97 0.16 -4.58
CA GLY A 41 -5.84 0.38 -5.74
C GLY A 41 -7.25 0.80 -5.32
N THR A 42 -8.03 1.35 -6.26
CA THR A 42 -9.40 1.81 -6.00
C THR A 42 -10.40 1.16 -6.97
N PRO A 43 -11.50 0.54 -6.48
CA PRO A 43 -11.88 0.44 -5.07
C PRO A 43 -11.02 -0.58 -4.31
N SER A 44 -10.77 -0.31 -3.03
CA SER A 44 -10.27 -1.33 -2.12
C SER A 44 -11.28 -2.46 -1.96
N LEU A 45 -10.83 -3.61 -1.48
CA LEU A 45 -11.70 -4.76 -1.21
C LEU A 45 -12.89 -4.38 -0.29
N ARG A 46 -12.66 -3.58 0.76
CA ARG A 46 -13.72 -3.15 1.68
C ARG A 46 -14.74 -2.25 0.98
N GLU A 47 -14.29 -1.30 0.16
CA GLU A 47 -15.16 -0.40 -0.60
C GLU A 47 -15.99 -1.16 -1.65
N ALA A 48 -15.37 -2.12 -2.35
CA ALA A 48 -16.06 -2.94 -3.33
C ALA A 48 -17.15 -3.82 -2.68
N LEU A 49 -16.85 -4.43 -1.53
CA LEU A 49 -17.84 -5.19 -0.75
C LEU A 49 -18.96 -4.28 -0.22
N GLY A 50 -18.61 -3.08 0.27
CA GLY A 50 -19.58 -2.08 0.71
C GLY A 50 -20.52 -1.66 -0.42
N SER A 51 -20.00 -1.47 -1.63
CA SER A 51 -20.78 -1.11 -2.82
C SER A 51 -21.73 -2.25 -3.23
N LEU A 52 -21.25 -3.50 -3.23
CA LEU A 52 -22.09 -4.68 -3.50
C LEU A 52 -23.21 -4.84 -2.45
N ARG A 53 -22.90 -4.59 -1.18
CA ARG A 53 -23.90 -4.60 -0.10
C ARG A 53 -24.94 -3.50 -0.29
N ALA A 54 -24.50 -2.27 -0.61
CA ALA A 54 -25.40 -1.15 -0.87
C ALA A 54 -26.31 -1.41 -2.08
N ALA A 55 -25.83 -2.16 -3.06
CA ALA A 55 -26.60 -2.63 -4.21
C ALA A 55 -27.55 -3.82 -3.90
N GLY A 56 -27.62 -4.28 -2.65
CA GLY A 56 -28.53 -5.34 -2.22
C GLY A 56 -28.08 -6.77 -2.55
N ALA A 57 -26.78 -6.99 -2.79
CA ALA A 57 -26.27 -8.34 -3.01
C ALA A 57 -26.52 -9.22 -1.78
N SER A 58 -27.04 -10.43 -1.99
CA SER A 58 -27.30 -11.43 -0.94
C SER A 58 -26.24 -12.53 -0.88
N ASP A 59 -25.56 -12.82 -1.99
CA ASP A 59 -24.46 -13.78 -2.11
C ASP A 59 -23.32 -13.19 -2.96
N VAL A 60 -22.10 -13.22 -2.41
CA VAL A 60 -20.88 -12.70 -3.04
C VAL A 60 -19.81 -13.79 -3.00
N LEU A 61 -19.47 -14.32 -4.17
CA LEU A 61 -18.25 -15.12 -4.34
C LEU A 61 -17.09 -14.21 -4.75
N ILE A 62 -16.04 -14.23 -3.92
CA ILE A 62 -14.76 -13.58 -4.17
C ILE A 62 -13.90 -14.51 -5.03
N LEU A 63 -13.40 -14.00 -6.15
CA LEU A 63 -12.49 -14.70 -7.06
C LEU A 63 -11.08 -14.07 -6.94
N PRO A 64 -10.12 -14.75 -6.27
CA PRO A 64 -8.74 -14.26 -6.19
C PRO A 64 -8.03 -14.41 -7.53
N LEU A 65 -7.48 -13.31 -8.06
CA LEU A 65 -6.70 -13.27 -9.31
C LEU A 65 -5.18 -13.19 -9.06
N MET A 66 -4.70 -13.67 -7.92
CA MET A 66 -3.28 -13.65 -7.56
C MET A 66 -2.61 -14.98 -7.94
N LEU A 67 -1.43 -14.89 -8.56
CA LEU A 67 -0.60 -16.02 -8.94
C LEU A 67 0.89 -15.67 -8.75
N PRO A 68 1.64 -16.37 -7.87
CA PRO A 68 1.16 -17.33 -6.88
C PRO A 68 0.32 -16.64 -5.79
N ILE A 69 -0.56 -17.41 -5.16
CA ILE A 69 -1.31 -16.95 -3.98
C ILE A 69 -0.51 -17.30 -2.73
N GLU A 70 -0.35 -16.34 -1.82
CA GLU A 70 0.33 -16.59 -0.54
C GLU A 70 -0.47 -17.62 0.30
N PRO A 71 0.17 -18.62 0.93
CA PRO A 71 -0.53 -19.66 1.69
C PRO A 71 -1.44 -19.10 2.81
N SER A 72 -1.09 -17.94 3.36
CA SER A 72 -1.84 -17.28 4.42
C SER A 72 -3.01 -16.41 3.92
N PHE A 73 -3.17 -16.22 2.60
CA PHE A 73 -4.10 -15.27 2.03
C PHE A 73 -5.55 -15.54 2.45
N THR A 74 -6.04 -16.76 2.27
CA THR A 74 -7.43 -17.12 2.60
C THR A 74 -7.71 -16.95 4.10
N ALA A 75 -6.75 -17.29 4.95
CA ALA A 75 -6.87 -17.11 6.39
C ALA A 75 -6.91 -15.63 6.78
N TRP A 76 -6.04 -14.81 6.20
CA TRP A 76 -6.04 -13.35 6.39
C TRP A 76 -7.35 -12.71 5.89
N LEU A 77 -7.81 -13.08 4.70
CA LEU A 77 -9.04 -12.56 4.12
C LEU A 77 -10.25 -12.92 4.97
N THR A 78 -10.34 -14.18 5.43
CA THR A 78 -11.40 -14.65 6.33
C THR A 78 -11.42 -13.86 7.65
N LYS A 79 -10.24 -13.63 8.26
CA LYS A 79 -10.14 -12.82 9.49
C LYS A 79 -10.57 -11.38 9.26
N SER A 80 -10.16 -10.79 8.13
CA SER A 80 -10.53 -9.41 7.77
C SER A 80 -12.04 -9.26 7.55
N LEU A 81 -12.66 -10.18 6.80
CA LEU A 81 -14.11 -10.21 6.58
C LEU A 81 -14.90 -10.34 7.90
N ARG A 82 -14.51 -11.28 8.77
CA ARG A 82 -15.16 -11.46 10.08
C ARG A 82 -15.07 -10.21 10.95
N ARG A 83 -13.92 -9.54 10.96
CA ARG A 83 -13.73 -8.29 11.68
C ARG A 83 -14.65 -7.20 11.14
N TRP A 84 -14.70 -6.99 9.82
CA TRP A 84 -15.59 -5.98 9.22
C TRP A 84 -17.08 -6.28 9.44
N GLN A 85 -17.47 -7.56 9.40
CA GLN A 85 -18.82 -8.00 9.73
C GLN A 85 -19.22 -7.64 11.16
N ALA A 86 -18.30 -7.81 12.11
CA ALA A 86 -18.52 -7.45 13.51
C ALA A 86 -18.54 -5.92 13.74
N GLU A 87 -17.72 -5.16 13.03
CA GLU A 87 -17.65 -3.68 13.14
C GLU A 87 -18.91 -2.99 12.61
N ASP A 88 -19.43 -3.45 11.48
CA ASP A 88 -20.43 -2.69 10.72
C ASP A 88 -21.84 -2.77 11.33
N GLY A 89 -22.13 -3.75 12.20
CA GLY A 89 -23.42 -3.90 12.90
C GLY A 89 -24.66 -4.08 12.03
N VAL A 90 -24.49 -4.25 10.71
CA VAL A 90 -25.55 -4.43 9.71
C VAL A 90 -25.52 -5.83 9.10
N ALA A 91 -26.59 -6.21 8.41
CA ALA A 91 -26.65 -7.46 7.67
C ALA A 91 -25.61 -7.47 6.51
N TRP A 92 -24.88 -8.57 6.38
CA TRP A 92 -23.93 -8.81 5.29
C TRP A 92 -24.45 -9.89 4.34
N PRO A 93 -24.06 -9.84 3.04
CA PRO A 93 -24.25 -10.98 2.15
C PRO A 93 -23.51 -12.22 2.66
N GLN A 94 -23.94 -13.39 2.21
CA GLN A 94 -23.10 -14.58 2.25
C GLN A 94 -21.84 -14.33 1.42
N VAL A 95 -20.65 -14.42 2.04
CA VAL A 95 -19.38 -14.22 1.34
C VAL A 95 -18.62 -15.54 1.29
N ARG A 96 -18.29 -15.98 0.07
CA ARG A 96 -17.50 -17.19 -0.20
C ARG A 96 -16.22 -16.81 -0.94
N ILE A 97 -15.18 -17.61 -0.81
CA ILE A 97 -13.89 -17.38 -1.48
C ILE A 97 -13.65 -18.58 -2.41
N ALA A 98 -13.47 -18.32 -3.70
CA ALA A 98 -13.11 -19.34 -4.68
C ALA A 98 -11.67 -19.83 -4.47
N GLN A 99 -11.35 -21.00 -5.01
CA GLN A 99 -9.96 -21.48 -5.09
C GLN A 99 -9.08 -20.52 -5.90
N GLY A 100 -7.77 -20.53 -5.63
CA GLY A 100 -6.82 -19.71 -6.36
C GLY A 100 -6.65 -20.17 -7.81
N LEU A 101 -6.20 -19.26 -8.68
CA LEU A 101 -5.88 -19.59 -10.08
C LEU A 101 -4.81 -20.70 -10.17
N ALA A 102 -3.88 -20.72 -9.22
CA ALA A 102 -2.80 -21.71 -9.11
C ALA A 102 -3.32 -23.16 -9.00
N ASP A 103 -4.47 -23.32 -8.34
CA ASP A 103 -5.06 -24.63 -8.03
C ASP A 103 -6.09 -25.06 -9.10
N SER A 104 -6.29 -24.26 -10.14
CA SER A 104 -7.25 -24.54 -11.20
C SER A 104 -6.80 -25.74 -12.04
N PRO A 105 -7.67 -26.74 -12.29
CA PRO A 105 -7.35 -27.84 -13.20
C PRO A 105 -7.15 -27.37 -14.65
N LEU A 106 -7.61 -26.15 -14.98
CA LEU A 106 -7.46 -25.54 -16.29
C LEU A 106 -6.16 -24.73 -16.43
N LEU A 107 -5.36 -24.57 -15.36
CA LEU A 107 -4.17 -23.74 -15.40
C LEU A 107 -3.14 -24.23 -16.43
N ALA A 108 -2.92 -25.55 -16.49
CA ALA A 108 -2.01 -26.13 -17.46
C ALA A 108 -2.48 -25.88 -18.91
N ALA A 109 -3.79 -25.99 -19.16
CA ALA A 109 -4.36 -25.73 -20.48
C ALA A 109 -4.25 -24.23 -20.86
N LEU A 110 -4.50 -23.33 -19.90
CA LEU A 110 -4.30 -21.90 -20.11
C LEU A 110 -2.83 -21.59 -20.44
N MET A 111 -1.88 -22.15 -19.70
CA MET A 111 -0.45 -21.99 -19.96
C MET A 111 -0.06 -22.55 -21.33
N ALA A 112 -0.59 -23.71 -21.72
CA ALA A 112 -0.35 -24.28 -23.05
C ALA A 112 -0.83 -23.33 -24.16
N GLY A 113 -2.05 -22.79 -24.06
CA GLY A 113 -2.56 -21.82 -25.04
C GLY A 113 -1.73 -20.54 -25.11
N LEU A 114 -1.20 -20.05 -23.98
CA LEU A 114 -0.28 -18.90 -23.97
C LEU A 114 1.05 -19.22 -24.67
N VAL A 115 1.60 -20.42 -24.46
CA VAL A 115 2.84 -20.86 -25.11
C VAL A 115 2.63 -21.01 -26.62
N GLU A 116 1.52 -21.62 -27.04
CA GLU A 116 1.17 -21.74 -28.46
C GLU A 116 1.00 -20.37 -29.12
N GLY A 117 0.29 -19.45 -28.48
CA GLY A 117 0.15 -18.07 -28.97
C GLY A 117 1.49 -17.33 -29.06
N ALA A 118 2.43 -17.63 -28.15
CA ALA A 118 3.77 -17.04 -28.16
C ALA A 118 4.67 -17.59 -29.27
N GLN A 119 4.37 -18.74 -29.88
CA GLN A 119 5.14 -19.26 -31.03
C GLN A 119 5.04 -18.33 -32.25
N ALA A 120 4.01 -17.48 -32.31
CA ALA A 120 3.87 -16.43 -33.32
C ALA A 120 4.54 -15.09 -32.92
N ALA A 121 5.05 -14.96 -31.69
CA ALA A 121 5.70 -13.74 -31.24
C ALA A 121 7.09 -13.59 -31.88
N ALA A 122 7.41 -12.38 -32.33
CA ALA A 122 8.76 -12.07 -32.78
C ALA A 122 9.77 -12.31 -31.64
N PRO A 123 10.97 -12.82 -31.94
CA PRO A 123 12.02 -12.91 -30.93
C PRO A 123 12.29 -11.52 -30.36
N VAL A 124 12.56 -11.45 -29.06
CA VAL A 124 13.02 -10.20 -28.44
C VAL A 124 14.30 -9.79 -29.17
N PRO A 125 14.34 -8.62 -29.83
CA PRO A 125 15.53 -8.20 -30.56
C PRO A 125 16.70 -8.08 -29.59
N PRO A 126 17.94 -8.34 -30.02
CA PRO A 126 19.10 -8.06 -29.19
C PRO A 126 19.03 -6.60 -28.77
N ALA A 127 19.34 -6.32 -27.50
CA ALA A 127 19.33 -4.95 -27.01
C ALA A 127 20.21 -4.09 -27.92
N GLU A 128 19.64 -3.03 -28.48
CA GLU A 128 20.46 -1.98 -29.06
C GLU A 128 21.43 -1.52 -27.98
N ARG A 129 22.66 -1.17 -28.39
CA ARG A 129 23.65 -0.65 -27.45
C ARG A 129 23.05 0.62 -26.84
N LEU A 130 22.52 0.50 -25.63
CA LEU A 130 21.97 1.62 -24.88
C LEU A 130 23.08 2.67 -24.78
N VAL A 131 22.83 3.84 -25.35
CA VAL A 131 23.63 5.02 -25.03
C VAL A 131 23.21 5.39 -23.62
N PRO A 132 24.09 5.27 -22.61
CA PRO A 132 23.69 5.55 -21.24
C PRO A 132 23.29 7.03 -21.15
N GLU A 133 22.02 7.28 -20.89
CA GLU A 133 21.59 8.63 -20.56
C GLU A 133 22.07 8.94 -19.13
N GLY A 134 22.77 10.06 -18.98
CA GLY A 134 23.22 10.51 -17.68
C GLY A 134 22.04 10.91 -16.81
N SER A 135 22.08 10.55 -15.53
CA SER A 135 21.17 11.11 -14.53
C SER A 135 21.88 12.18 -13.71
N LEU A 136 21.18 13.28 -13.42
CA LEU A 136 21.61 14.18 -12.36
C LEU A 136 21.40 13.48 -11.02
N VAL A 137 22.48 13.27 -10.26
CA VAL A 137 22.44 12.74 -8.90
C VAL A 137 22.53 13.92 -7.93
N PRO A 138 21.40 14.45 -7.41
CA PRO A 138 21.43 15.60 -6.51
C PRO A 138 22.06 15.23 -5.17
N ALA A 139 22.72 16.18 -4.52
CA ALA A 139 23.14 16.05 -3.13
C ALA A 139 21.91 15.76 -2.23
N GLN A 140 22.08 14.88 -1.24
CA GLN A 140 21.01 14.49 -0.30
C GLN A 140 21.57 14.38 1.10
N LYS A 141 21.40 15.44 1.89
CA LYS A 141 21.79 15.48 3.30
C LYS A 141 20.93 14.61 4.17
N ARG A 142 19.63 14.49 3.85
CA ARG A 142 18.71 13.64 4.60
C ARG A 142 17.86 12.74 3.74
N ARG A 143 17.56 11.56 4.29
CA ARG A 143 16.58 10.63 3.74
C ARG A 143 15.57 10.24 4.79
N VAL A 144 14.29 10.44 4.48
CA VAL A 144 13.16 10.06 5.34
C VAL A 144 12.54 8.78 4.82
N LEU A 145 12.56 7.73 5.65
CA LEU A 145 11.83 6.49 5.42
C LEU A 145 10.49 6.55 6.13
N VAL A 146 9.39 6.38 5.41
CA VAL A 146 8.04 6.30 5.99
C VAL A 146 7.58 4.84 5.93
N CYS A 147 7.41 4.22 7.10
CA CYS A 147 7.05 2.81 7.24
C CYS A 147 5.63 2.58 6.70
N GLN A 148 5.50 1.65 5.75
CA GLN A 148 4.21 1.19 5.21
C GLN A 148 3.92 -0.26 5.62
N GLY A 149 4.51 -0.71 6.74
CA GLY A 149 4.17 -2.00 7.35
C GLY A 149 2.74 -2.00 7.89
N GLY A 150 2.13 -3.19 8.00
CA GLY A 150 0.72 -3.36 8.38
C GLY A 150 0.23 -2.49 9.56
N PRO A 151 0.91 -2.51 10.73
CA PRO A 151 0.55 -1.65 11.86
C PRO A 151 0.65 -0.13 11.57
N CYS A 152 1.65 0.30 10.78
CA CYS A 152 1.79 1.71 10.39
C CYS A 152 0.69 2.13 9.41
N ASN A 153 0.34 1.28 8.44
CA ASN A 153 -0.79 1.55 7.54
C ASN A 153 -2.11 1.65 8.31
N ALA A 154 -2.35 0.72 9.24
CA ALA A 154 -3.53 0.75 10.11
C ALA A 154 -3.59 2.02 10.98
N ALA A 155 -2.44 2.59 11.31
CA ALA A 155 -2.31 3.84 12.07
C ALA A 155 -2.26 5.11 11.19
N GLY A 156 -2.47 5.01 9.87
CA GLY A 156 -2.57 6.18 8.97
C GLY A 156 -1.26 6.62 8.30
N ALA A 157 -0.28 5.73 8.10
CA ALA A 157 1.01 6.08 7.48
C ALA A 157 0.92 6.72 6.08
N ASP A 158 -0.14 6.46 5.31
CA ASP A 158 -0.36 7.11 4.01
C ASP A 158 -0.68 8.62 4.15
N LEU A 159 -1.36 9.03 5.22
CA LEU A 159 -1.60 10.45 5.54
C LEU A 159 -0.29 11.14 5.90
N ILE A 160 0.53 10.49 6.72
CA ILE A 160 1.88 10.96 7.10
C ILE A 160 2.78 11.12 5.87
N TRP A 161 2.74 10.15 4.96
CA TRP A 161 3.44 10.24 3.68
C TRP A 161 2.96 11.43 2.85
N GLY A 162 1.64 11.59 2.67
CA GLY A 162 1.05 12.68 1.91
C GLY A 162 1.44 14.05 2.47
N HIS A 163 1.34 14.21 3.80
CA HIS A 163 1.68 15.46 4.47
C HIS A 163 3.16 15.82 4.34
N LEU A 164 4.07 14.85 4.51
CA LEU A 164 5.50 15.04 4.26
C LEU A 164 5.79 15.43 2.81
N ARG A 165 5.15 14.77 1.83
CA ARG A 165 5.33 15.06 0.40
C ARG A 165 4.88 16.48 0.07
N ASN A 166 3.76 16.93 0.65
CA ASN A 166 3.26 18.28 0.45
C ASN A 166 4.23 19.33 1.00
N HIS A 167 4.86 19.09 2.16
CA HIS A 167 5.92 19.96 2.67
C HIS A 167 7.15 20.00 1.76
N GLN A 168 7.61 18.83 1.31
CA GLN A 168 8.74 18.75 0.39
C GLN A 168 8.49 19.49 -0.92
N ASP A 169 7.26 19.49 -1.42
CA ASP A 169 6.87 20.19 -2.64
C ASP A 169 6.82 21.71 -2.41
N ARG A 170 6.07 22.16 -1.39
CA ARG A 170 5.93 23.59 -1.04
C ARG A 170 7.27 24.28 -0.79
N GLN A 171 8.21 23.59 -0.14
CA GLN A 171 9.52 24.12 0.22
C GLN A 171 10.64 23.68 -0.73
N LYS A 172 10.31 22.96 -1.82
CA LYS A 172 11.26 22.42 -2.81
C LYS A 172 12.41 21.59 -2.21
N LEU A 173 12.18 20.96 -1.05
CA LEU A 173 13.22 20.29 -0.25
C LEU A 173 14.00 19.19 -0.99
N ARG A 174 13.45 18.66 -2.09
CA ARG A 174 14.08 17.59 -2.87
C ARG A 174 15.07 18.06 -3.93
N THR A 175 14.92 19.32 -4.36
CA THR A 175 15.67 19.88 -5.49
C THR A 175 16.50 21.10 -5.10
N THR A 176 16.31 21.65 -3.89
CA THR A 176 17.04 22.84 -3.42
C THR A 176 17.76 22.59 -2.10
N GLY A 177 18.81 23.38 -1.85
CA GLY A 177 19.63 23.28 -0.64
C GLY A 177 20.38 21.95 -0.56
N ASP A 178 20.62 21.48 0.66
CA ASP A 178 21.37 20.23 0.88
C ASP A 178 20.59 18.95 0.53
N GLY A 179 19.32 19.07 0.13
CA GLY A 179 18.48 17.96 -0.33
C GLY A 179 17.93 17.06 0.77
N THR A 180 16.61 16.87 0.76
CA THR A 180 15.90 15.92 1.63
C THR A 180 14.97 15.04 0.80
N MET A 181 15.43 13.83 0.50
CA MET A 181 14.63 12.83 -0.20
C MET A 181 13.81 11.99 0.78
N SER A 182 12.76 11.37 0.26
CA SER A 182 11.90 10.48 1.02
C SER A 182 11.57 9.25 0.20
N CYS A 183 11.34 8.13 0.88
CA CYS A 183 10.77 6.93 0.27
C CYS A 183 9.84 6.22 1.24
N LYS A 184 8.84 5.55 0.67
CA LYS A 184 8.06 4.55 1.39
C LYS A 184 8.97 3.34 1.64
N SER A 185 8.95 2.81 2.84
CA SER A 185 9.62 1.54 3.20
C SER A 185 8.57 0.50 3.60
N THR A 186 8.97 -0.76 3.72
CA THR A 186 8.13 -1.81 4.31
C THR A 186 8.17 -1.68 5.84
N CYS A 187 8.52 -2.74 6.58
CA CYS A 187 8.61 -2.69 8.04
C CYS A 187 9.94 -2.07 8.48
N LEU A 188 9.89 -1.11 9.41
CA LEU A 188 11.07 -0.55 10.07
C LEU A 188 11.37 -1.17 11.44
N GLY A 189 10.51 -2.04 11.97
CA GLY A 189 10.73 -2.79 13.22
C GLY A 189 9.82 -2.39 14.39
N PRO A 190 9.80 -1.13 14.85
CA PRO A 190 9.05 -0.69 16.04
C PRO A 190 7.51 -0.63 15.86
N CYS A 191 6.87 -1.73 15.49
CA CYS A 191 5.43 -1.79 15.16
C CYS A 191 4.51 -1.23 16.25
N ASN A 192 4.88 -1.37 17.53
CA ASN A 192 4.10 -0.84 18.67
C ASN A 192 4.27 0.67 18.89
N LEU A 193 5.10 1.34 18.08
CA LEU A 193 5.27 2.79 18.05
C LEU A 193 4.64 3.41 16.80
N ALA A 194 3.79 2.68 16.07
CA ALA A 194 3.19 3.13 14.83
C ALA A 194 2.36 4.45 14.99
N PRO A 195 2.33 5.33 13.97
CA PRO A 195 3.13 5.29 12.74
C PRO A 195 4.61 5.60 12.99
N VAL A 196 5.49 4.93 12.24
CA VAL A 196 6.96 5.06 12.39
C VAL A 196 7.57 5.72 11.15
N ILE A 197 8.45 6.69 11.36
CA ILE A 197 9.38 7.17 10.34
C ILE A 197 10.82 7.07 10.84
N GLN A 198 11.78 7.01 9.92
CA GLN A 198 13.20 7.04 10.24
C GLN A 198 13.92 8.08 9.37
N VAL A 199 14.82 8.86 9.97
CA VAL A 199 15.61 9.88 9.29
C VAL A 199 17.08 9.49 9.30
N TYR A 200 17.71 9.49 8.13
CA TYR A 200 19.14 9.29 7.93
C TYR A 200 19.84 10.60 7.55
N PRO A 201 21.15 10.77 7.88
CA PRO A 201 22.08 9.76 8.39
C PRO A 201 22.01 9.49 9.90
N GLU A 202 21.30 10.31 10.67
CA GLU A 202 21.25 10.22 12.13
C GLU A 202 20.66 8.88 12.63
N GLY A 203 19.87 8.19 11.80
CA GLY A 203 19.22 6.93 12.14
C GLY A 203 18.06 7.10 13.13
N THR A 204 17.63 8.34 13.38
CA THR A 204 16.59 8.70 14.35
C THR A 204 15.27 8.06 13.99
N TYR A 205 14.71 7.27 14.92
CA TYR A 205 13.34 6.78 14.84
C TYR A 205 12.38 7.81 15.42
N TYR A 206 11.27 8.02 14.74
CA TYR A 206 10.12 8.76 15.26
C TYR A 206 8.92 7.82 15.30
N GLY A 207 8.22 7.79 16.44
CA GLY A 207 7.04 6.97 16.65
C GLY A 207 5.84 7.81 17.06
N GLY A 208 4.63 7.29 16.87
CA GLY A 208 3.38 8.03 17.11
C GLY A 208 3.25 9.25 16.21
N VAL A 209 3.79 9.18 15.00
CA VAL A 209 3.93 10.33 14.11
C VAL A 209 2.55 10.77 13.63
N THR A 210 2.24 12.05 13.88
CA THR A 210 1.08 12.78 13.36
C THR A 210 1.52 13.82 12.33
N GLU A 211 0.57 14.47 11.65
CA GLU A 211 0.86 15.60 10.75
C GLU A 211 1.58 16.74 11.48
N ALA A 212 1.17 17.05 12.71
CA ALA A 212 1.85 18.04 13.56
C ALA A 212 3.27 17.60 13.94
N ALA A 213 3.50 16.30 14.17
CA ALA A 213 4.84 15.77 14.37
C ALA A 213 5.70 15.95 13.11
N ILE A 214 5.14 15.71 11.92
CA ILE A 214 5.83 15.94 10.64
C ILE A 214 6.18 17.42 10.45
N ASP A 215 5.29 18.36 10.78
CA ASP A 215 5.58 19.80 10.71
C ASP A 215 6.83 20.15 11.51
N ARG A 216 6.90 19.64 12.74
CA ARG A 216 8.06 19.82 13.62
C ARG A 216 9.30 19.11 13.08
N ILE A 217 9.17 17.87 12.62
CA ILE A 217 10.31 17.11 12.07
C ILE A 217 10.88 17.82 10.85
N VAL A 218 10.05 18.38 9.97
CA VAL A 218 10.51 19.16 8.82
C VAL A 218 11.27 20.41 9.28
N ALA A 219 10.66 21.22 10.14
CA ALA A 219 11.24 22.51 10.56
C ALA A 219 12.49 22.34 11.45
N GLU A 220 12.39 21.53 12.49
CA GLU A 220 13.44 21.38 13.50
C GLU A 220 14.54 20.42 13.04
N HIS A 221 14.18 19.25 12.51
CA HIS A 221 15.14 18.21 12.19
C HIS A 221 15.64 18.31 10.75
N LEU A 222 14.75 18.24 9.76
CA LEU A 222 15.17 18.15 8.35
C LEU A 222 15.85 19.43 7.88
N LEU A 223 15.33 20.59 8.28
CA LEU A 223 15.90 21.90 7.99
C LEU A 223 16.88 22.36 9.08
N GLY A 224 16.45 22.34 10.34
CA GLY A 224 17.21 22.89 11.46
C GLY A 224 18.31 21.98 12.05
N GLY A 225 18.34 20.70 11.68
CA GLY A 225 19.31 19.73 12.19
C GLY A 225 19.17 19.33 13.66
N ARG A 226 18.03 19.63 14.28
CA ARG A 226 17.74 19.29 15.68
C ARG A 226 16.67 18.21 15.76
N VAL A 227 16.97 17.11 16.44
CA VAL A 227 16.02 16.00 16.65
C VAL A 227 14.82 16.48 17.47
N VAL A 228 13.63 16.00 17.15
CA VAL A 228 12.40 16.32 17.87
C VAL A 228 12.17 15.29 18.98
N ASP A 229 12.82 15.49 20.14
CA ASP A 229 12.90 14.51 21.24
C ASP A 229 11.53 13.98 21.73
N ALA A 230 10.49 14.82 21.63
CA ALA A 230 9.12 14.46 21.98
C ALA A 230 8.59 13.24 21.20
N PHE A 231 9.06 13.06 19.95
CA PHE A 231 8.68 11.95 19.08
C PHE A 231 9.84 10.97 18.84
N ALA A 232 11.08 11.34 19.17
CA ALA A 232 12.27 10.55 18.86
C ALA A 232 12.49 9.38 19.83
N TYR A 233 12.87 8.22 19.30
CA TYR A 233 13.18 7.01 20.05
C TYR A 233 14.62 6.57 19.79
N GLU A 234 15.35 6.27 20.86
CA GLU A 234 16.74 5.83 20.76
C GLU A 234 16.85 4.33 20.47
N PRO A 235 17.73 3.87 19.57
CA PRO A 235 17.90 2.46 19.24
C PRO A 235 18.74 1.72 20.29
N THR A 236 18.25 1.66 21.54
CA THR A 236 18.98 1.07 22.69
C THR A 236 18.95 -0.47 22.74
N GLY A 237 18.24 -1.13 21.82
CA GLY A 237 17.98 -2.58 21.87
C GLY A 237 17.01 -3.01 22.97
N ARG A 238 16.45 -2.07 23.74
CA ARG A 238 15.49 -2.32 24.82
C ARG A 238 14.05 -2.02 24.36
N LYS A 239 13.09 -2.70 24.99
CA LYS A 239 11.66 -2.45 24.73
C LYS A 239 11.30 -1.03 25.19
N GLN A 240 10.70 -0.26 24.29
CA GLN A 240 10.17 1.07 24.55
C GLN A 240 8.68 1.08 24.23
N THR A 241 7.93 1.93 24.91
CA THR A 241 6.47 2.06 24.74
C THR A 241 6.12 3.36 24.06
N LEU A 242 5.01 3.37 23.32
CA LEU A 242 4.48 4.58 22.72
C LEU A 242 4.23 5.61 23.83
N ARG A 243 4.79 6.81 23.68
CA ARG A 243 4.59 7.91 24.62
C ARG A 243 3.25 8.57 24.27
N PRO A 244 2.49 9.07 25.27
CA PRO A 244 1.30 9.86 25.01
C PRO A 244 1.64 11.00 24.05
N ALA A 245 0.75 11.30 23.11
CA ALA A 245 0.95 12.41 22.19
C ALA A 245 1.27 13.66 23.00
N ALA A 246 2.45 14.24 22.78
CA ALA A 246 2.79 15.52 23.38
C ALA A 246 1.75 16.52 22.86
N SER A 247 0.84 16.95 23.73
CA SER A 247 -0.05 18.07 23.47
C SER A 247 0.81 19.22 22.97
N ALA A 248 0.41 19.85 21.87
CA ALA A 248 1.06 21.04 21.36
C ALA A 248 1.05 22.13 22.44
N GLU A 249 2.11 22.23 23.24
CA GLU A 249 2.33 23.43 24.05
C GLU A 249 2.57 24.60 23.09
N PRO A 250 1.86 25.73 23.26
CA PRO A 250 2.08 26.90 22.43
C PRO A 250 3.51 27.39 22.64
N ALA A 251 4.16 27.78 21.54
CA ALA A 251 5.47 28.41 21.57
C ALA A 251 5.47 29.55 22.60
N LYS A 252 6.36 29.48 23.59
CA LYS A 252 6.58 30.60 24.51
C LYS A 252 7.03 31.81 23.69
N THR A 253 6.19 32.84 23.72
CA THR A 253 6.44 34.21 23.24
C THR A 253 7.71 34.80 23.83
#